data_AF-A0A254TC85-F1
#
_entry.id   AF-A0A254TC85-F1
#
_cell.length_a   1.000
_cell.length_b   1.000
_cell.length_c   1.000
_cell.angle_alpha   90.00
_cell.angle_beta   90.00
_cell.angle_gamma   90.00
#
_symmetry.space_group_name_H-M   'P 1'
#
loop_
_entity.id
_entity.type
_entity.pdbx_description
1 polymer ?
#
loop_
_entity_poly.entity_id
_entity_poly.type
_entity_poly.pdbx_seq_one_letter_code
_entity_poly.pdbx_strand_id
1 'polypeptide(L)'
;MRLKKPSGIGGLGQVVVTSREALEDELEKLDTQELAGIGVVLERNLMQLETRSVGQVRVGNLLATYCGTQRLTVDNQGAEVYGGSDLIIVRGDFDELLQLPLGQHVHLAISQARTYHAAAMTCYAGMFASRCNYDIAQGVDEEGRWYSGVLEQSWRIGGASGAEVAALEAFRDDPLLSVVRASTTEIYGEESVPPPDATVYFHGTDDRVGPILKYARLEEYGNT
;
A
#
# COMPACT_ATOMS: atom_id res chain seq x y z
N MET A 1 -21.41 6.69 4.67
CA MET A 1 -20.40 5.81 5.30
C MET A 1 -20.04 4.68 4.33
N ARG A 2 -19.03 3.87 4.62
CA ARG A 2 -18.63 2.71 3.81
C ARG A 2 -18.67 1.45 4.66
N LEU A 3 -19.24 0.38 4.09
CA LEU A 3 -19.27 -0.96 4.65
C LEU A 3 -18.26 -1.83 3.88
N LYS A 4 -17.42 -2.57 4.59
CA LYS A 4 -16.48 -3.53 3.97
C LYS A 4 -16.34 -4.82 4.80
N LYS A 5 -16.07 -5.92 4.10
CA LYS A 5 -15.66 -7.18 4.73
C LYS A 5 -14.26 -7.03 5.36
N PRO A 6 -14.04 -7.49 6.60
CA PRO A 6 -12.72 -7.50 7.22
C PRO A 6 -11.68 -8.31 6.44
N SER A 7 -12.13 -9.34 5.73
CA SER A 7 -11.33 -10.25 4.90
C SER A 7 -11.23 -9.83 3.43
N GLY A 8 -11.77 -8.66 3.06
CA GLY A 8 -11.75 -8.18 1.68
C GLY A 8 -10.34 -8.00 1.14
N ILE A 9 -10.16 -8.26 -0.15
CA ILE A 9 -8.88 -8.12 -0.85
C ILE A 9 -9.04 -7.09 -1.97
N GLY A 10 -8.11 -6.12 -2.05
CA GLY A 10 -8.01 -5.21 -3.19
C GLY A 10 -9.22 -4.31 -3.40
N GLY A 11 -9.88 -3.88 -2.33
CA GLY A 11 -11.04 -2.97 -2.43
C GLY A 11 -12.35 -3.62 -2.90
N LEU A 12 -12.37 -4.92 -3.20
CA LEU A 12 -13.56 -5.64 -3.64
C LEU A 12 -14.59 -5.82 -2.52
N GLY A 13 -15.87 -5.76 -2.87
CA GLY A 13 -16.97 -6.03 -1.93
C GLY A 13 -17.20 -4.92 -0.89
N GLN A 14 -16.85 -3.68 -1.24
CA GLN A 14 -17.15 -2.50 -0.42
C GLN A 14 -18.37 -1.78 -0.96
N VAL A 15 -19.23 -1.29 -0.05
CA VAL A 15 -20.46 -0.55 -0.43
C VAL A 15 -20.50 0.78 0.30
N VAL A 16 -20.75 1.86 -0.45
CA VAL A 16 -21.03 3.17 0.14
C VAL A 16 -22.51 3.24 0.51
N VAL A 17 -22.77 3.46 1.80
CA VAL A 17 -24.10 3.51 2.39
C VAL A 17 -24.43 4.94 2.79
N THR A 18 -25.55 5.47 2.29
CA THR A 18 -25.95 6.89 2.45
C THR A 18 -27.18 7.10 3.33
N SER A 19 -27.86 6.04 3.76
CA SER A 19 -29.01 6.11 4.67
C SER A 19 -29.04 4.94 5.65
N ARG A 20 -29.93 5.02 6.64
CA ARG A 20 -30.15 3.92 7.59
C ARG A 20 -30.78 2.70 6.91
N GLU A 21 -31.75 2.92 6.06
CA GLU A 21 -32.45 1.87 5.32
C GLU A 21 -31.47 1.12 4.41
N ALA A 22 -30.61 1.86 3.69
CA ALA A 22 -29.56 1.25 2.89
C ALA A 22 -28.54 0.46 3.74
N LEU A 23 -28.29 0.86 4.98
CA LEU A 23 -27.45 0.10 5.90
C LEU A 23 -28.12 -1.21 6.31
N GLU A 24 -29.39 -1.15 6.66
CA GLU A 24 -30.19 -2.31 7.03
C GLU A 24 -30.25 -3.31 5.87
N ASP A 25 -30.53 -2.84 4.65
CA ASP A 25 -30.53 -3.66 3.43
C ASP A 25 -29.18 -4.35 3.17
N GLU A 26 -28.05 -3.65 3.36
CA GLU A 26 -26.71 -4.25 3.19
C GLU A 26 -26.37 -5.24 4.31
N LEU A 27 -26.76 -4.97 5.54
CA LEU A 27 -26.53 -5.88 6.67
C LEU A 27 -27.35 -7.16 6.55
N GLU A 28 -28.58 -7.09 6.02
CA GLU A 28 -29.42 -8.28 5.76
C GLU A 28 -28.82 -9.23 4.72
N LYS A 29 -27.94 -8.75 3.84
CA LYS A 29 -27.23 -9.58 2.86
C LYS A 29 -26.04 -10.34 3.46
N LEU A 30 -25.61 -9.98 4.68
CA LEU A 30 -24.46 -10.62 5.33
C LEU A 30 -24.88 -11.94 5.97
N ASP A 31 -24.04 -12.97 5.80
CA ASP A 31 -24.22 -14.23 6.51
C ASP A 31 -24.02 -14.01 8.02
N THR A 32 -25.01 -14.39 8.82
CA THR A 32 -25.01 -14.14 10.27
C THR A 32 -23.91 -14.91 10.99
N GLN A 33 -23.52 -16.09 10.50
CA GLN A 33 -22.42 -16.87 11.09
C GLN A 33 -21.07 -16.22 10.75
N GLU A 34 -20.89 -15.77 9.51
CA GLU A 34 -19.71 -15.01 9.09
C GLU A 34 -19.57 -13.72 9.92
N LEU A 35 -20.67 -12.96 10.08
CA LEU A 35 -20.69 -11.74 10.87
C LEU A 35 -20.32 -11.99 12.34
N ALA A 36 -20.83 -13.08 12.95
CA ALA A 36 -20.47 -13.45 14.32
C ALA A 36 -19.00 -13.88 14.47
N GLY A 37 -18.39 -14.41 13.41
CA GLY A 37 -17.01 -14.89 13.43
C GLY A 37 -15.97 -13.79 13.18
N ILE A 38 -16.14 -12.99 12.13
CA ILE A 38 -15.14 -11.99 11.69
C ILE A 38 -15.60 -10.55 11.78
N GLY A 39 -16.91 -10.30 12.00
CA GLY A 39 -17.48 -8.96 12.07
C GLY A 39 -17.62 -8.27 10.70
N VAL A 40 -17.93 -6.98 10.75
CA VAL A 40 -18.02 -6.08 9.58
C VAL A 40 -17.33 -4.76 9.93
N VAL A 41 -16.72 -4.12 8.94
CA VAL A 41 -16.13 -2.78 9.13
C VAL A 41 -17.07 -1.73 8.58
N LEU A 42 -17.42 -0.77 9.45
CA LEU A 42 -18.09 0.47 9.08
C LEU A 42 -17.10 1.61 9.25
N GLU A 43 -16.81 2.32 8.18
CA GLU A 43 -15.89 3.44 8.18
C GLU A 43 -16.50 4.68 7.53
N ARG A 44 -15.91 5.84 7.81
CA ARG A 44 -16.31 7.06 7.13
C ARG A 44 -15.93 6.93 5.65
N ASN A 45 -16.86 7.26 4.76
CA ASN A 45 -16.54 7.36 3.35
C ASN A 45 -15.83 8.70 3.12
N LEU A 46 -14.62 8.67 2.59
CA LEU A 46 -13.87 9.85 2.19
C LEU A 46 -13.99 10.06 0.68
N MET A 47 -14.16 11.32 0.28
CA MET A 47 -14.05 11.80 -1.10
C MET A 47 -12.64 12.33 -1.34
N GLN A 48 -12.24 12.42 -2.61
CA GLN A 48 -10.88 12.86 -3.02
C GLN A 48 -9.80 12.04 -2.31
N LEU A 49 -10.00 10.72 -2.26
CA LEU A 49 -9.15 9.81 -1.51
C LEU A 49 -7.78 9.67 -2.18
N GLU A 50 -6.74 10.07 -1.46
CA GLU A 50 -5.36 9.68 -1.75
C GLU A 50 -4.97 8.54 -0.80
N THR A 51 -4.43 7.46 -1.38
CA THR A 51 -3.90 6.34 -0.59
C THR A 51 -2.38 6.37 -0.66
N ARG A 52 -1.74 6.47 0.50
CA ARG A 52 -0.29 6.39 0.64
C ARG A 52 0.11 5.06 1.22
N SER A 53 1.10 4.41 0.63
CA SER A 53 1.71 3.22 1.22
C SER A 53 2.87 3.64 2.10
N VAL A 54 2.87 3.22 3.36
CA VAL A 54 3.98 3.40 4.29
C VAL A 54 4.36 2.03 4.83
N GLY A 55 5.64 1.65 4.75
CA GLY A 55 6.05 0.31 5.14
C GLY A 55 7.48 0.20 5.62
N GLN A 56 7.80 -0.96 6.18
CA GLN A 56 9.12 -1.32 6.67
C GLN A 56 9.43 -2.76 6.28
N VAL A 57 10.65 -3.00 5.81
CA VAL A 57 11.15 -4.31 5.41
C VAL A 57 12.52 -4.57 6.01
N ARG A 58 12.74 -5.80 6.48
CA ARG A 58 14.00 -6.28 7.04
C ARG A 58 14.43 -7.58 6.35
N VAL A 59 15.61 -7.56 5.75
CA VAL A 59 16.25 -8.74 5.16
C VAL A 59 17.70 -8.81 5.66
N GLY A 60 18.01 -9.85 6.44
CA GLY A 60 19.30 -9.93 7.12
C GLY A 60 19.52 -8.75 8.08
N ASN A 61 20.63 -8.04 7.90
CA ASN A 61 20.97 -6.82 8.66
C ASN A 61 20.45 -5.53 8.02
N LEU A 62 19.81 -5.60 6.85
CA LEU A 62 19.29 -4.42 6.16
C LEU A 62 17.87 -4.15 6.62
N LEU A 63 17.64 -2.93 7.08
CA LEU A 63 16.34 -2.36 7.41
C LEU A 63 16.07 -1.21 6.45
N ALA A 64 14.91 -1.23 5.83
CA ALA A 64 14.45 -0.14 4.99
C ALA A 64 13.01 0.24 5.33
N THR A 65 12.72 1.53 5.34
CA THR A 65 11.39 2.08 5.60
C THR A 65 11.03 3.08 4.52
N TYR A 66 9.78 3.08 4.09
CA TYR A 66 9.36 3.83 2.92
C TYR A 66 8.00 4.50 3.11
N CYS A 67 7.79 5.55 2.32
CA CYS A 67 6.47 6.11 2.03
C CYS A 67 6.33 6.36 0.53
N GLY A 68 5.10 6.34 0.03
CA GLY A 68 4.86 6.58 -1.38
C GLY A 68 3.40 6.56 -1.75
N THR A 69 3.13 6.66 -3.04
CA THR A 69 1.78 6.62 -3.61
C THR A 69 1.61 5.39 -4.48
N GLN A 70 0.38 4.90 -4.52
CA GLN A 70 -0.02 3.83 -5.44
C GLN A 70 -0.49 4.44 -6.76
N ARG A 71 -0.24 3.75 -7.86
CA ARG A 71 -0.78 4.06 -9.18
C ARG A 71 -1.83 3.03 -9.53
N LEU A 72 -2.86 3.46 -10.24
CA LEU A 72 -3.84 2.57 -10.84
C LEU A 72 -3.50 2.36 -12.31
N THR A 73 -3.93 1.23 -12.84
CA THR A 73 -3.81 0.85 -14.25
C THR A 73 -5.09 0.12 -14.67
N VAL A 74 -5.24 -0.13 -15.97
CA VAL A 74 -6.38 -0.87 -16.50
C VAL A 74 -5.94 -2.31 -16.76
N ASP A 75 -6.71 -3.28 -16.27
CA ASP A 75 -6.44 -4.70 -16.47
C ASP A 75 -6.88 -5.20 -17.86
N ASN A 76 -6.63 -6.48 -18.14
CA ASN A 76 -7.03 -7.13 -19.40
C ASN A 76 -8.55 -7.20 -19.62
N GLN A 77 -9.37 -6.87 -18.61
CA GLN A 77 -10.83 -6.83 -18.67
C GLN A 77 -11.39 -5.39 -18.71
N GLY A 78 -10.52 -4.38 -18.72
CA GLY A 78 -10.94 -2.97 -18.72
C GLY A 78 -11.26 -2.42 -17.33
N ALA A 79 -10.98 -3.16 -16.25
CA ALA A 79 -11.21 -2.71 -14.88
C ALA A 79 -9.98 -1.95 -14.34
N GLU A 80 -10.23 -0.93 -13.52
CA GLU A 80 -9.17 -0.20 -12.82
C GLU A 80 -8.64 -1.04 -11.65
N VAL A 81 -7.34 -1.32 -11.66
CA VAL A 81 -6.64 -2.16 -10.69
C VAL A 81 -5.33 -1.50 -10.24
N TYR A 82 -4.66 -2.08 -9.25
CA TYR A 82 -3.33 -1.65 -8.85
C TYR A 82 -2.32 -1.77 -10.01
N GLY A 83 -1.61 -0.68 -10.29
CA GLY A 83 -0.63 -0.56 -11.38
C GLY A 83 0.80 -0.36 -10.92
N GLY A 84 1.07 -0.38 -9.61
CA GLY A 84 2.40 -0.17 -9.04
C GLY A 84 2.46 0.93 -7.99
N SER A 85 3.65 1.23 -7.51
CA SER A 85 3.89 2.27 -6.49
C SER A 85 5.13 3.09 -6.81
N ASP A 86 5.11 4.36 -6.43
CA ASP A 86 6.29 5.24 -6.40
C ASP A 86 6.67 5.47 -4.94
N LEU A 87 7.87 5.04 -4.55
CA LEU A 87 8.30 5.04 -3.16
C LEU A 87 9.57 5.86 -2.98
N ILE A 88 9.62 6.58 -1.86
CA ILE A 88 10.85 7.08 -1.26
C ILE A 88 11.20 6.10 -0.15
N ILE A 89 12.39 5.51 -0.21
CA ILE A 89 12.84 4.49 0.74
C ILE A 89 14.11 4.97 1.42
N VAL A 90 14.16 4.92 2.74
CA VAL A 90 15.36 5.15 3.53
C VAL A 90 15.95 3.83 4.03
N ARG A 91 17.26 3.80 4.23
CA ARG A 91 17.92 2.81 5.07
C ARG A 91 17.69 3.21 6.53
N GLY A 92 16.96 2.41 7.27
CA GLY A 92 16.57 2.73 8.64
C GLY A 92 15.09 2.46 8.88
N ASP A 93 14.63 2.91 10.04
CA ASP A 93 13.27 2.76 10.52
C ASP A 93 12.38 3.98 10.21
N PHE A 94 11.24 4.08 10.90
CA PHE A 94 10.28 5.18 10.71
C PHE A 94 10.87 6.54 11.11
N ASP A 95 11.78 6.57 12.09
CA ASP A 95 12.40 7.80 12.57
C ASP A 95 13.38 8.35 11.54
N GLU A 96 14.16 7.50 10.86
CA GLU A 96 14.95 7.92 9.70
C GLU A 96 14.07 8.47 8.56
N LEU A 97 12.93 7.82 8.29
CA LEU A 97 12.02 8.30 7.24
C LEU A 97 11.42 9.67 7.58
N LEU A 98 11.11 9.90 8.87
CA LEU A 98 10.62 11.17 9.39
C LEU A 98 11.69 12.28 9.44
N GLN A 99 12.96 12.01 9.16
CA GLN A 99 13.97 13.07 8.99
C GLN A 99 13.94 13.70 7.60
N LEU A 100 13.29 13.06 6.61
CA LEU A 100 13.25 13.59 5.26
C LEU A 100 12.40 14.88 5.18
N PRO A 101 12.77 15.85 4.31
CA PRO A 101 12.02 17.10 4.12
C PRO A 101 10.75 16.88 3.28
N LEU A 102 9.85 16.04 3.76
CA LEU A 102 8.60 15.67 3.10
C LEU A 102 7.48 16.68 3.43
N GLY A 103 6.41 16.68 2.63
CA GLY A 103 5.23 17.49 2.89
C GLY A 103 4.50 17.06 4.19
N GLN A 104 3.79 18.00 4.82
CA GLN A 104 3.10 17.78 6.10
C GLN A 104 2.14 16.57 6.08
N HIS A 105 1.40 16.39 4.98
CA HIS A 105 0.48 15.24 4.85
C HIS A 105 1.21 13.90 4.76
N VAL A 106 2.40 13.86 4.16
CA VAL A 106 3.23 12.65 4.09
C VAL A 106 3.81 12.34 5.47
N HIS A 107 4.32 13.35 6.18
CA HIS A 107 4.78 13.21 7.58
C HIS A 107 3.69 12.67 8.50
N LEU A 108 2.46 13.17 8.35
CA LEU A 108 1.33 12.68 9.12
C LEU A 108 1.02 11.21 8.80
N ALA A 109 1.06 10.82 7.52
CA ALA A 109 0.88 9.42 7.11
C ALA A 109 1.93 8.49 7.75
N ILE A 110 3.20 8.89 7.74
CA ILE A 110 4.29 8.13 8.36
C ILE A 110 4.08 8.02 9.87
N SER A 111 3.71 9.12 10.53
CA SER A 111 3.46 9.16 11.97
C SER A 111 2.30 8.25 12.38
N GLN A 112 1.24 8.19 11.57
CA GLN A 112 0.09 7.31 11.77
C GLN A 112 0.47 5.84 11.58
N ALA A 113 1.21 5.52 10.52
CA ALA A 113 1.74 4.17 10.29
C ALA A 113 2.64 3.71 11.44
N ARG A 114 3.57 4.56 11.91
CA ARG A 114 4.46 4.27 13.05
C ARG A 114 3.66 4.00 14.33
N THR A 115 2.64 4.81 14.61
CA THR A 115 1.78 4.64 15.78
C THR A 115 1.02 3.32 15.74
N TYR A 116 0.44 2.98 14.58
CA TYR A 116 -0.24 1.71 14.39
C TYR A 116 0.72 0.52 14.50
N HIS A 117 1.90 0.61 13.89
CA HIS A 117 2.95 -0.41 13.98
C HIS A 117 3.34 -0.69 15.42
N ALA A 118 3.63 0.36 16.21
CA ALA A 118 3.97 0.22 17.63
C ALA A 118 2.83 -0.43 18.44
N ALA A 119 1.59 -0.02 18.19
CA ALA A 119 0.42 -0.62 18.83
C ALA A 119 0.28 -2.11 18.47
N ALA A 120 0.43 -2.46 17.19
CA ALA A 120 0.35 -3.85 16.74
C ALA A 120 1.43 -4.73 17.38
N MET A 121 2.68 -4.28 17.40
CA MET A 121 3.78 -5.03 18.03
C MET A 121 3.60 -5.17 19.55
N THR A 122 2.95 -4.19 20.20
CA THR A 122 2.62 -4.25 21.63
C THR A 122 1.49 -5.22 21.92
N CYS A 123 0.41 -5.18 21.13
CA CYS A 123 -0.77 -6.05 21.30
C CYS A 123 -0.44 -7.52 21.03
N TYR A 124 0.48 -7.80 20.11
CA TYR A 124 0.88 -9.14 19.71
C TYR A 124 2.34 -9.40 20.09
N ALA A 125 2.63 -9.41 21.38
CA ALA A 125 3.97 -9.64 21.90
C ALA A 125 4.57 -10.96 21.37
N GLY A 126 5.80 -10.90 20.86
CA GLY A 126 6.49 -12.04 20.24
C GLY A 126 6.19 -12.25 18.75
N MET A 127 5.26 -11.50 18.18
CA MET A 127 5.07 -11.46 16.73
C MET A 127 6.30 -10.89 16.03
N PHE A 128 6.65 -11.48 14.90
CA PHE A 128 7.69 -10.99 14.02
C PHE A 128 7.14 -10.89 12.59
N ALA A 129 7.29 -9.71 12.00
CA ALA A 129 6.99 -9.47 10.60
C ALA A 129 8.22 -8.83 9.96
N SER A 130 8.88 -9.55 9.06
CA SER A 130 10.03 -9.04 8.30
C SER A 130 9.62 -8.00 7.25
N ARG A 131 8.33 -7.89 6.95
CA ARG A 131 7.75 -6.88 6.07
C ARG A 131 6.40 -6.43 6.61
N CYS A 132 6.21 -5.12 6.70
CA CYS A 132 4.94 -4.50 7.01
C CYS A 132 4.64 -3.38 6.01
N ASN A 133 3.43 -3.34 5.47
CA ASN A 133 2.89 -2.19 4.74
C ASN A 133 1.59 -1.73 5.39
N TYR A 134 1.38 -0.42 5.43
CA TYR A 134 0.18 0.25 5.91
C TYR A 134 -0.32 1.19 4.82
N ASP A 135 -1.57 1.04 4.43
CA ASP A 135 -2.20 1.98 3.52
C ASP A 135 -2.90 3.06 4.32
N ILE A 136 -2.50 4.30 4.09
CA ILE A 136 -2.99 5.49 4.76
C ILE A 136 -3.96 6.19 3.82
N ALA A 137 -5.22 6.26 4.22
CA ALA A 137 -6.26 7.01 3.55
C ALA A 137 -6.18 8.48 3.96
N GLN A 138 -6.16 9.39 2.99
CA GLN A 138 -6.25 10.83 3.20
C GLN A 138 -7.33 11.41 2.29
N GLY A 139 -8.27 12.19 2.83
CA GLY A 139 -9.37 12.73 2.04
C GLY A 139 -10.33 13.57 2.86
N VAL A 140 -11.43 13.98 2.25
CA VAL A 140 -12.45 14.82 2.90
C VAL A 140 -13.77 14.07 3.08
N ASP A 141 -14.50 14.38 4.15
CA ASP A 141 -15.88 13.89 4.29
C ASP A 141 -16.89 14.71 3.47
N GLU A 142 -18.16 14.34 3.55
CA GLU A 142 -19.26 15.01 2.85
C GLU A 142 -19.45 16.48 3.29
N GLU A 143 -19.01 16.84 4.49
CA GLU A 143 -18.98 18.22 4.97
C GLU A 143 -17.68 18.97 4.64
N GLY A 144 -16.77 18.36 3.88
CA GLY A 144 -15.50 18.95 3.47
C GLY A 144 -14.41 18.95 4.56
N ARG A 145 -14.60 18.23 5.67
CA ARG A 145 -13.59 18.09 6.73
C ARG A 145 -12.55 17.08 6.31
N TRP A 146 -11.28 17.42 6.48
CA TRP A 146 -10.16 16.56 6.11
C TRP A 146 -9.84 15.51 7.18
N TYR A 147 -9.56 14.27 6.76
CA TYR A 147 -9.16 13.15 7.61
C TYR A 147 -7.95 12.42 7.03
N SER A 148 -7.21 11.77 7.93
CA SER A 148 -6.12 10.85 7.60
C SER A 148 -6.10 9.71 8.61
N GLY A 149 -5.85 8.48 8.15
CA GLY A 149 -5.71 7.33 9.05
C GLY A 149 -5.27 6.06 8.33
N VAL A 150 -4.81 5.08 9.11
CA VAL A 150 -4.50 3.74 8.61
C VAL A 150 -5.81 3.06 8.20
N LEU A 151 -5.91 2.73 6.92
CA LEU A 151 -7.07 2.06 6.32
C LEU A 151 -6.94 0.54 6.41
N GLU A 152 -5.74 0.02 6.11
CA GLU A 152 -5.43 -1.41 6.10
C GLU A 152 -3.94 -1.68 6.33
N GLN A 153 -3.65 -2.94 6.69
CA GLN A 153 -2.29 -3.47 6.84
C GLN A 153 -2.09 -4.65 5.90
N SER A 154 -0.87 -4.80 5.37
CA SER A 154 -0.46 -5.94 4.54
C SER A 154 0.96 -6.39 4.90
N TRP A 155 1.07 -7.51 5.61
CA TRP A 155 2.35 -8.07 6.09
C TRP A 155 2.74 -9.33 5.32
N ARG A 156 2.69 -9.24 4.00
CA ARG A 156 3.08 -10.28 3.04
C ARG A 156 3.78 -9.65 1.86
N ILE A 157 4.44 -10.44 1.01
CA ILE A 157 4.91 -9.92 -0.28
C ILE A 157 3.73 -9.35 -1.09
N GLY A 158 3.97 -8.24 -1.79
CA GLY A 158 2.94 -7.52 -2.54
C GLY A 158 3.49 -6.62 -3.63
N GLY A 159 2.64 -5.77 -4.21
CA GLY A 159 2.97 -4.94 -5.37
C GLY A 159 4.14 -3.97 -5.16
N ALA A 160 4.39 -3.53 -3.93
CA ALA A 160 5.53 -2.69 -3.57
C ALA A 160 6.87 -3.45 -3.46
N SER A 161 6.85 -4.78 -3.40
CA SER A 161 8.04 -5.56 -3.03
C SER A 161 9.16 -5.53 -4.05
N GLY A 162 8.88 -5.30 -5.34
CA GLY A 162 9.95 -5.09 -6.32
C GLY A 162 10.81 -3.86 -5.99
N ALA A 163 10.17 -2.76 -5.56
CA ALA A 163 10.86 -1.53 -5.16
C ALA A 163 11.61 -1.71 -3.82
N GLU A 164 11.03 -2.46 -2.88
CA GLU A 164 11.70 -2.83 -1.62
C GLU A 164 13.01 -3.58 -1.89
N VAL A 165 12.97 -4.59 -2.76
CA VAL A 165 14.16 -5.39 -3.11
C VAL A 165 15.21 -4.52 -3.80
N ALA A 166 14.81 -3.73 -4.80
CA ALA A 166 15.74 -2.84 -5.50
C ALA A 166 16.45 -1.85 -4.55
N ALA A 167 15.71 -1.29 -3.58
CA ALA A 167 16.29 -0.42 -2.56
C ALA A 167 17.26 -1.16 -1.64
N LEU A 168 16.91 -2.36 -1.19
CA LEU A 168 17.77 -3.18 -0.33
C LEU A 168 19.06 -3.59 -1.05
N GLU A 169 19.00 -3.91 -2.34
CA GLU A 169 20.19 -4.20 -3.15
C GLU A 169 21.08 -2.96 -3.28
N ALA A 170 20.50 -1.79 -3.57
CA ALA A 170 21.25 -0.54 -3.61
C ALA A 170 21.96 -0.23 -2.28
N PHE A 171 21.25 -0.42 -1.15
CA PHE A 171 21.82 -0.23 0.19
C PHE A 171 22.88 -1.29 0.55
N ARG A 172 22.76 -2.50 0.02
CA ARG A 172 23.81 -3.53 0.19
C ARG A 172 25.07 -3.12 -0.55
N ASP A 173 24.91 -2.63 -1.78
CA ASP A 173 26.02 -2.38 -2.71
C ASP A 173 26.76 -1.07 -2.37
N ASP A 174 26.06 -0.07 -1.84
CA ASP A 174 26.66 1.16 -1.28
C ASP A 174 26.25 1.38 0.19
N PRO A 175 27.12 1.10 1.18
CA PRO A 175 26.86 1.33 2.60
C PRO A 175 26.62 2.79 3.00
N LEU A 176 27.06 3.76 2.20
CA LEU A 176 26.87 5.19 2.46
C LEU A 176 25.53 5.71 1.91
N LEU A 177 24.89 4.96 1.02
CA LEU A 177 23.58 5.28 0.50
C LEU A 177 22.52 5.11 1.59
N SER A 178 21.80 6.21 1.89
CA SER A 178 20.81 6.29 2.96
C SER A 178 19.37 6.45 2.47
N VAL A 179 19.17 6.87 1.21
CA VAL A 179 17.85 7.11 0.64
C VAL A 179 17.86 6.88 -0.87
N VAL A 180 16.79 6.29 -1.39
CA VAL A 180 16.56 6.07 -2.82
C VAL A 180 15.11 6.36 -3.18
N ARG A 181 14.86 6.55 -4.48
CA ARG A 181 13.52 6.37 -5.03
C ARG A 181 13.47 5.02 -5.72
N ALA A 182 12.39 4.29 -5.52
CA ALA A 182 12.14 3.10 -6.31
C ALA A 182 10.67 3.00 -6.62
N SER A 183 10.36 2.45 -7.79
CA SER A 183 8.99 2.24 -8.21
C SER A 183 8.77 0.82 -8.66
N THR A 184 7.53 0.36 -8.56
CA THR A 184 7.02 -0.82 -9.23
C THR A 184 5.99 -0.43 -10.26
N THR A 185 5.88 -1.21 -11.33
CA THR A 185 4.87 -1.02 -12.36
C THR A 185 4.32 -2.37 -12.80
N GLU A 186 2.99 -2.44 -12.93
CA GLU A 186 2.27 -3.54 -13.59
C GLU A 186 1.60 -3.01 -14.87
N ILE A 187 1.89 -3.64 -16.00
CA ILE A 187 1.29 -3.33 -17.30
C ILE A 187 0.59 -4.59 -17.80
N TYR A 188 -0.70 -4.49 -18.09
CA TYR A 188 -1.52 -5.58 -18.61
C TYR A 188 -1.54 -5.53 -20.14
N GLY A 189 -1.57 -6.69 -20.79
CA GLY A 189 -1.63 -6.84 -22.25
C GLY A 189 -0.39 -7.52 -22.86
N GLU A 190 -0.54 -8.06 -24.07
CA GLU A 190 0.51 -8.85 -24.75
C GLU A 190 1.65 -8.00 -25.32
N GLU A 191 1.40 -6.72 -25.63
CA GLU A 191 2.34 -5.84 -26.32
C GLU A 191 3.19 -4.97 -25.36
N SER A 192 3.17 -5.28 -24.06
CA SER A 192 3.90 -4.49 -23.07
C SER A 192 5.42 -4.63 -23.24
N VAL A 193 6.14 -3.51 -23.29
CA VAL A 193 7.61 -3.48 -23.38
C VAL A 193 8.18 -2.81 -22.13
N PRO A 194 9.12 -3.46 -21.41
CA PRO A 194 9.76 -2.85 -20.25
C PRO A 194 10.70 -1.70 -20.66
N PRO A 195 10.83 -0.65 -19.83
CA PRO A 195 11.88 0.35 -19.99
C PRO A 195 13.28 -0.29 -19.98
N PRO A 196 14.28 0.29 -20.68
CA PRO A 196 15.62 -0.29 -20.75
C PRO A 196 16.35 -0.42 -19.40
N ASP A 197 16.00 0.44 -18.44
CA ASP A 197 16.56 0.50 -17.09
C ASP A 197 15.72 -0.27 -16.06
N ALA A 198 14.68 -0.98 -16.50
CA ALA A 198 13.80 -1.71 -15.62
C ALA A 198 14.39 -3.08 -15.21
N THR A 199 14.28 -3.39 -13.91
CA THR A 199 14.47 -4.74 -13.41
C THR A 199 13.16 -5.50 -13.56
N VAL A 200 13.06 -6.32 -14.60
CA VAL A 200 11.86 -7.14 -14.89
C VAL A 200 11.87 -8.38 -14.01
N TYR A 201 10.81 -8.56 -13.21
CA TYR A 201 10.64 -9.77 -12.40
C TYR A 201 9.55 -10.70 -12.93
N PHE A 202 8.66 -10.23 -13.81
CA PHE A 202 7.73 -11.09 -14.54
C PHE A 202 7.34 -10.48 -15.89
N HIS A 203 7.33 -11.28 -16.95
CA HIS A 203 6.77 -10.88 -18.24
C HIS A 203 6.22 -12.14 -18.92
N GLY A 204 4.90 -12.24 -19.01
CA GLY A 204 4.23 -13.42 -19.57
C GLY A 204 2.76 -13.45 -19.23
N THR A 205 2.14 -14.63 -19.32
CA THR A 205 0.72 -14.82 -19.01
C THR A 205 0.58 -15.37 -17.60
N ASP A 206 -0.12 -14.65 -16.73
CA ASP A 206 -0.55 -15.12 -15.41
C ASP A 206 -1.91 -15.81 -15.54
N ASP A 207 -2.08 -16.95 -14.85
CA ASP A 207 -3.31 -17.76 -14.95
C ASP A 207 -4.59 -17.04 -14.48
N ARG A 208 -4.45 -15.99 -13.66
CA ARG A 208 -5.59 -15.25 -13.09
C ARG A 208 -5.86 -13.96 -13.84
N VAL A 209 -4.80 -13.24 -14.23
CA VAL A 209 -4.95 -11.90 -14.80
C VAL A 209 -4.59 -11.82 -16.29
N GLY A 210 -4.10 -12.90 -16.89
CA GLY A 210 -3.71 -12.93 -18.29
C GLY A 210 -2.33 -12.31 -18.54
N PRO A 211 -2.06 -11.83 -19.78
CA PRO A 211 -0.79 -11.21 -20.15
C PRO A 211 -0.45 -10.01 -19.26
N ILE A 212 0.74 -10.04 -18.66
CA ILE A 212 1.19 -9.01 -17.72
C ILE A 212 2.72 -8.90 -17.69
N LEU A 213 3.18 -7.66 -17.63
CA LEU A 213 4.56 -7.27 -17.36
C LEU A 213 4.63 -6.61 -15.98
N LYS A 214 5.57 -7.07 -15.16
CA LYS A 214 5.87 -6.51 -13.85
C LYS A 214 7.36 -6.22 -13.70
N TYR A 215 7.67 -4.98 -13.37
CA TYR A 215 9.04 -4.53 -13.19
C TYR A 215 9.20 -3.53 -12.05
N ALA A 216 10.44 -3.33 -11.62
CA ALA A 216 10.84 -2.27 -10.71
C ALA A 216 11.88 -1.37 -11.36
N ARG A 217 11.93 -0.11 -10.95
CA ARG A 217 12.98 0.86 -11.33
C ARG A 217 13.55 1.50 -10.07
N LEU A 218 14.86 1.71 -10.08
CA LEU A 218 15.59 2.40 -9.02
C LEU A 218 16.06 3.75 -9.59
N GLU A 219 15.84 4.82 -8.83
CA GLU A 219 16.16 6.19 -9.21
C GLU A 219 16.93 6.87 -8.05
N GLU A 220 17.87 7.76 -8.39
CA GLU A 220 18.59 8.55 -7.39
C GLU A 220 17.66 9.52 -6.66
N TYR A 221 17.80 9.61 -5.33
CA TYR A 221 17.10 10.59 -4.53
C TYR A 221 17.77 11.96 -4.66
N GLY A 222 17.11 12.91 -5.34
CA GLY A 222 17.63 14.28 -5.52
C GLY A 222 17.54 14.83 -6.95
N ASN A 223 17.21 13.99 -7.94
CA ASN A 223 16.87 14.44 -9.28
C ASN A 223 15.39 14.88 -9.36
N THR A 224 15.10 16.07 -8.83
CA THR A 224 13.87 16.85 -9.11
C THR A 224 14.19 18.32 -9.21
#